data_AF-A0A0W0ZZV1-F1
#
_entry.id   AF-A0A0W0ZZV1-F1
#
_cell.length_a   1.000
_cell.length_b   1.000
_cell.length_c   1.000
_cell.angle_alpha   90.00
_cell.angle_beta   90.00
_cell.angle_gamma   90.00
#
_symmetry.space_group_name_H-M   'P 1'
#
loop_
_entity.id
_entity.type
_entity.pdbx_description
1 polymer ?
#
loop_
_entity_poly.entity_id
_entity_poly.type
_entity_poly.pdbx_seq_one_letter_code
_entity_poly.pdbx_strand_id
1 'polypeptide(L)'
;MIQYEALSELLSSDLYQLRAENGHATLEAITQFVNRINVFFGPFKQRAHIDKVIPTPKEIDYINDQLKELFGKLSTVEKEYFAKKYKQDPAYAEFTEDQMREMIASHEISSLSTLRKRMQFWAATDSFGATIRNPKEHRAAVNALDNWERLFLSQAKNTFSFFDVHNETKLPAFNCENKLNLFN
;
A
#
# COMPACT_ATOMS: atom_id res chain seq x y z
N MET A 1 12.42 -11.76 -18.02
CA MET A 1 11.33 -11.19 -18.85
C MET A 1 10.31 -10.55 -17.92
N ILE A 2 9.72 -9.41 -18.28
CA ILE A 2 8.65 -8.75 -17.50
C ILE A 2 7.35 -9.51 -17.75
N GLN A 3 6.64 -9.90 -16.68
CA GLN A 3 5.42 -10.70 -16.75
C GLN A 3 4.17 -9.82 -16.58
N TYR A 4 3.82 -9.02 -17.60
CA TYR A 4 2.71 -8.06 -17.54
C TYR A 4 1.35 -8.66 -17.22
N GLU A 5 1.15 -9.96 -17.53
CA GLU A 5 -0.06 -10.70 -17.16
C GLU A 5 -0.34 -10.61 -15.66
N ALA A 6 0.69 -10.74 -14.80
CA ALA A 6 0.51 -10.66 -13.36
C ALA A 6 -0.01 -9.29 -12.88
N LEU A 7 0.37 -8.20 -13.56
CA LEU A 7 -0.16 -6.87 -13.25
C LEU A 7 -1.59 -6.69 -13.77
N SER A 8 -1.89 -7.24 -14.95
CA SER A 8 -3.25 -7.26 -15.50
C SER A 8 -4.22 -8.06 -14.63
N GLU A 9 -3.76 -9.20 -14.10
CA GLU A 9 -4.52 -10.03 -13.15
C GLU A 9 -4.79 -9.27 -11.84
N LEU A 10 -3.81 -8.50 -11.32
CA LEU A 10 -4.05 -7.63 -10.15
C LEU A 10 -5.14 -6.58 -10.43
N LEU A 11 -5.16 -6.01 -11.62
CA LEU A 11 -6.13 -4.98 -12.01
C LEU A 11 -7.53 -5.52 -12.28
N SER A 12 -7.65 -6.80 -12.64
CA SER A 12 -8.92 -7.48 -12.95
C SER A 12 -9.48 -8.30 -11.77
N SER A 13 -8.69 -8.46 -10.71
CA SER A 13 -9.10 -9.18 -9.49
C SER A 13 -10.24 -8.47 -8.74
N ASP A 14 -11.04 -9.24 -8.02
CA ASP A 14 -11.99 -8.68 -7.04
C ASP A 14 -11.24 -8.21 -5.78
N LEU A 15 -10.85 -6.94 -5.79
CA LEU A 15 -10.06 -6.33 -4.71
C LEU A 15 -10.85 -6.16 -3.40
N TYR A 16 -12.19 -6.26 -3.41
CA TYR A 16 -12.99 -6.23 -2.18
C TYR A 16 -12.70 -7.43 -1.28
N GLN A 17 -12.23 -8.54 -1.84
CA GLN A 17 -11.81 -9.71 -1.06
C GLN A 17 -10.63 -9.42 -0.12
N LEU A 18 -9.90 -8.30 -0.32
CA LEU A 18 -8.87 -7.83 0.60
C LEU A 18 -9.42 -7.26 1.92
N ARG A 19 -10.75 -7.07 2.00
CA ARG A 19 -11.47 -6.55 3.18
C ARG A 19 -12.64 -7.43 3.63
N ALA A 20 -12.81 -8.62 3.06
CA ALA A 20 -13.99 -9.46 3.29
C ALA A 20 -14.09 -10.06 4.72
N GLU A 21 -12.97 -10.29 5.40
CA GLU A 21 -12.93 -10.93 6.73
C GLU A 21 -12.77 -9.90 7.85
N ASN A 22 -13.85 -9.23 8.26
CA ASN A 22 -13.81 -8.19 9.30
C ASN A 22 -12.78 -7.07 9.03
N GLY A 23 -12.51 -6.80 7.76
CA GLY A 23 -11.48 -5.84 7.34
C GLY A 23 -10.12 -6.46 7.04
N HIS A 24 -9.98 -7.78 7.11
CA HIS A 24 -8.83 -8.52 6.62
C HIS A 24 -9.16 -9.20 5.28
N ALA A 25 -8.11 -9.63 4.58
CA ALA A 25 -8.27 -10.33 3.32
C ALA A 25 -8.64 -11.79 3.54
N THR A 26 -9.41 -12.37 2.63
CA THR A 26 -9.52 -13.84 2.56
C THR A 26 -8.15 -14.45 2.31
N LEU A 27 -7.92 -15.69 2.77
CA LEU A 27 -6.65 -16.38 2.55
C LEU A 27 -6.29 -16.49 1.06
N GLU A 28 -7.28 -16.80 0.22
CA GLU A 28 -7.09 -16.90 -1.22
C GLU A 28 -6.70 -15.55 -1.83
N ALA A 29 -7.43 -14.47 -1.51
CA ALA A 29 -7.19 -13.16 -2.09
C ALA A 29 -5.81 -12.61 -1.72
N ILE A 30 -5.39 -12.72 -0.44
CA ILE A 30 -4.06 -12.24 -0.04
C ILE A 30 -2.95 -13.07 -0.68
N THR A 31 -3.16 -14.39 -0.81
CA THR A 31 -2.18 -15.27 -1.46
C THR A 31 -2.01 -14.91 -2.92
N GLN A 32 -3.12 -14.75 -3.66
CA GLN A 32 -3.09 -14.34 -5.06
C GLN A 32 -2.44 -12.96 -5.21
N PHE A 33 -2.89 -11.97 -4.43
CA PHE A 33 -2.35 -10.60 -4.49
C PHE A 33 -0.83 -10.57 -4.28
N VAL A 34 -0.35 -11.20 -3.19
CA VAL A 34 1.09 -11.26 -2.87
C VAL A 34 1.88 -12.02 -3.94
N ASN A 35 1.34 -13.11 -4.47
CA ASN A 35 1.99 -13.88 -5.53
C ASN A 35 2.12 -13.08 -6.82
N ARG A 36 1.08 -12.35 -7.24
CA ARG A 36 1.15 -11.52 -8.44
C ARG A 36 2.14 -10.37 -8.29
N ILE A 37 2.21 -9.74 -7.11
CA ILE A 37 3.25 -8.75 -6.81
C ILE A 37 4.64 -9.37 -6.94
N ASN A 38 4.86 -10.56 -6.38
CA ASN A 38 6.14 -11.27 -6.49
C ASN A 38 6.50 -11.64 -7.94
N VAL A 39 5.53 -12.13 -8.71
CA VAL A 39 5.73 -12.53 -10.12
C VAL A 39 6.08 -11.30 -10.98
N PHE A 40 5.36 -10.20 -10.79
CA PHE A 40 5.55 -9.00 -11.58
C PHE A 40 6.81 -8.22 -11.18
N PHE A 41 6.99 -7.92 -9.88
CA PHE A 41 8.08 -7.08 -9.41
C PHE A 41 9.37 -7.86 -9.07
N GLY A 42 9.28 -9.17 -8.85
CA GLY A 42 10.41 -10.02 -8.49
C GLY A 42 11.62 -9.99 -9.43
N PRO A 43 11.44 -9.85 -10.77
CA PRO A 43 12.55 -9.71 -11.71
C PRO A 43 13.37 -8.42 -11.57
N PHE A 44 12.84 -7.37 -10.95
CA PHE A 44 13.50 -6.06 -10.83
C PHE A 44 14.52 -6.02 -9.68
N LYS A 45 15.54 -6.89 -9.72
CA LYS A 45 16.54 -7.01 -8.65
C LYS A 45 17.68 -6.00 -8.78
N GLN A 46 18.21 -5.57 -7.63
CA GLN A 46 19.29 -4.59 -7.55
C GLN A 46 20.70 -5.20 -7.63
N ARG A 47 20.88 -6.51 -7.34
CA ARG A 47 22.22 -7.13 -7.25
C ARG A 47 22.40 -8.36 -8.16
N ALA A 48 23.61 -8.42 -8.71
CA ALA A 48 24.29 -9.46 -9.50
C ALA A 48 24.19 -9.32 -11.03
N HIS A 49 25.37 -9.15 -11.64
CA HIS A 49 25.71 -8.63 -12.96
C HIS A 49 25.32 -9.49 -14.18
N ILE A 50 24.34 -10.39 -14.08
CA ILE A 50 24.12 -11.39 -15.14
C ILE A 50 22.70 -11.38 -15.71
N ASP A 51 21.65 -11.08 -14.92
CA ASP A 51 20.25 -11.17 -15.40
C ASP A 51 19.36 -9.99 -14.95
N LYS A 52 19.85 -8.75 -15.05
CA LYS A 52 19.05 -7.58 -14.66
C LYS A 52 18.01 -7.26 -15.73
N VAL A 53 16.73 -7.41 -15.40
CA VAL A 53 15.64 -6.85 -16.22
C VAL A 53 15.59 -5.34 -15.94
N ILE A 54 16.02 -4.55 -16.93
CA ILE A 54 15.91 -3.09 -16.90
C ILE A 54 14.77 -2.70 -17.85
N PRO A 55 13.64 -2.21 -17.33
CA PRO A 55 12.58 -1.71 -18.19
C PRO A 55 13.04 -0.43 -18.91
N THR A 56 12.55 -0.28 -20.14
CA THR A 56 12.70 0.93 -20.93
C THR A 56 11.86 2.08 -20.36
N PRO A 57 12.12 3.35 -20.73
CA PRO A 57 11.29 4.48 -20.28
C PRO A 57 9.80 4.31 -20.57
N LYS A 58 9.45 3.81 -21.76
CA LYS A 58 8.05 3.53 -22.14
C LYS A 58 7.40 2.46 -21.25
N GLU A 59 8.16 1.44 -20.88
CA GLU A 59 7.67 0.40 -19.97
C GLU A 59 7.49 0.94 -18.55
N ILE A 60 8.38 1.82 -18.09
CA ILE A 60 8.24 2.49 -16.79
C ILE A 60 6.97 3.34 -16.76
N ASP A 61 6.73 4.14 -17.79
CA ASP A 61 5.52 4.97 -17.90
C ASP A 61 4.26 4.09 -17.89
N TYR A 62 4.26 3.02 -18.69
CA TYR A 62 3.16 2.06 -18.71
C TYR A 62 2.93 1.44 -17.32
N ILE A 63 3.97 0.96 -16.65
CA ILE A 63 3.86 0.34 -15.31
C ILE A 63 3.35 1.35 -14.30
N ASN A 64 3.79 2.61 -14.38
CA ASN A 64 3.32 3.67 -13.48
C ASN A 64 1.84 3.98 -13.69
N ASP A 65 1.37 4.01 -14.94
CA ASP A 65 -0.05 4.22 -15.21
C ASP A 65 -0.91 3.05 -14.72
N GLN A 66 -0.43 1.82 -14.88
CA GLN A 66 -1.08 0.64 -14.31
C GLN A 66 -1.07 0.66 -12.77
N LEU A 67 0.01 1.15 -12.13
CA LEU A 67 0.08 1.32 -10.68
C LEU A 67 -0.90 2.40 -10.18
N LYS A 68 -1.03 3.53 -10.89
CA LYS A 68 -2.03 4.56 -10.57
C LYS A 68 -3.44 4.00 -10.61
N GLU A 69 -3.75 3.19 -11.63
CA GLU A 69 -5.05 2.52 -11.73
C GLU A 69 -5.27 1.56 -10.56
N LEU A 70 -4.29 0.72 -10.24
CA LEU A 70 -4.36 -0.22 -9.11
C LEU A 70 -4.57 0.53 -7.78
N PHE A 71 -3.83 1.62 -7.56
CA PHE A 71 -3.94 2.49 -6.39
C PHE A 71 -5.32 3.12 -6.28
N GLY A 72 -5.90 3.60 -7.38
CA GLY A 72 -7.27 4.14 -7.41
C GLY A 72 -8.30 3.08 -7.01
N LYS A 73 -8.21 1.87 -7.56
CA LYS A 73 -9.13 0.77 -7.23
C LYS A 73 -9.01 0.35 -5.76
N LEU A 74 -7.78 0.14 -5.27
CA LEU A 74 -7.56 -0.21 -3.86
C LEU A 74 -8.00 0.90 -2.91
N SER A 75 -7.76 2.17 -3.26
CA SER A 75 -8.22 3.31 -2.47
C SER A 75 -9.74 3.38 -2.38
N THR A 76 -10.45 3.00 -3.45
CA THR A 76 -11.91 2.90 -3.44
C THR A 76 -12.37 1.86 -2.43
N VAL A 77 -11.81 0.65 -2.50
CA VAL A 77 -12.11 -0.44 -1.55
C VAL A 77 -11.84 -0.02 -0.10
N GLU A 78 -10.68 0.61 0.16
CA GLU A 78 -10.33 1.10 1.49
C GLU A 78 -11.32 2.16 2.00
N LYS A 79 -11.59 3.19 1.18
CA LYS A 79 -12.48 4.30 1.54
C LYS A 79 -13.89 3.80 1.82
N GLU A 80 -14.42 2.88 1.01
CA GLU A 80 -15.74 2.27 1.22
C GLU A 80 -15.80 1.44 2.50
N TYR A 81 -14.79 0.62 2.77
CA TYR A 81 -14.71 -0.15 4.01
C TYR A 81 -14.75 0.77 5.24
N PHE A 82 -13.93 1.82 5.27
CA PHE A 82 -13.87 2.74 6.41
C PHE A 82 -15.12 3.62 6.51
N ALA A 83 -15.72 4.03 5.38
CA ALA A 83 -16.99 4.74 5.39
C ALA A 83 -18.10 3.90 6.05
N LYS A 84 -18.17 2.60 5.74
CA LYS A 84 -19.10 1.67 6.39
C LYS A 84 -18.77 1.48 7.86
N LYS A 85 -17.49 1.25 8.18
CA LYS A 85 -17.01 1.02 9.54
C LYS A 85 -17.36 2.19 10.47
N TYR A 86 -17.01 3.41 10.07
CA TYR A 86 -17.25 4.59 10.90
C TYR A 86 -18.74 4.90 11.06
N LYS A 87 -19.58 4.63 10.05
CA LYS A 87 -21.04 4.76 10.17
C LYS A 87 -21.66 3.77 11.16
N GLN A 88 -21.03 2.61 11.36
CA GLN A 88 -21.57 1.53 12.19
C GLN A 88 -21.01 1.52 13.61
N ASP A 89 -19.88 2.19 13.84
CA ASP A 89 -19.20 2.21 15.13
C ASP A 89 -19.68 3.41 15.97
N PRO A 90 -20.32 3.18 17.14
CA PRO A 90 -20.84 4.24 18.00
C PRO A 90 -19.78 5.26 18.43
N ALA A 91 -18.49 4.89 18.42
CA ALA A 91 -17.39 5.81 18.75
C ALA A 91 -17.29 7.01 17.80
N TYR A 92 -17.91 6.93 16.61
CA TYR A 92 -17.88 7.98 15.59
C TYR A 92 -19.23 8.68 15.38
N ALA A 93 -20.23 8.41 16.22
CA ALA A 93 -21.58 8.96 16.06
C ALA A 93 -21.64 10.50 16.15
N GLU A 94 -20.68 11.12 16.84
CA GLU A 94 -20.61 12.57 17.05
C GLU A 94 -19.76 13.31 16.00
N PHE A 95 -19.11 12.58 15.09
CA PHE A 95 -18.25 13.19 14.08
C PHE A 95 -19.09 13.87 12.99
N THR A 96 -18.66 15.05 12.56
CA THR A 96 -19.32 15.76 11.45
C THR A 96 -19.04 15.06 10.12
N GLU A 97 -19.88 15.32 9.10
CA GLU A 97 -19.65 14.78 7.75
C GLU A 97 -18.27 15.18 7.19
N ASP A 98 -17.82 16.40 7.46
CA ASP A 98 -16.50 16.87 7.02
C ASP A 98 -15.35 16.12 7.71
N GLN A 99 -15.45 15.91 9.03
CA GLN A 99 -14.46 15.12 9.77
C GLN A 99 -14.43 13.66 9.28
N MET A 100 -15.60 13.08 9.02
CA MET A 100 -15.73 11.74 8.48
C MET A 100 -15.10 11.63 7.08
N ARG A 101 -15.33 12.63 6.22
CA ARG A 101 -14.72 12.70 4.88
C ARG A 101 -13.20 12.75 4.95
N GLU A 102 -12.63 13.55 5.86
CA GLU A 102 -11.18 13.64 6.06
C GLU A 102 -10.58 12.35 6.60
N MET A 103 -11.24 11.72 7.56
CA MET A 103 -10.82 10.42 8.10
C MET A 103 -10.83 9.34 7.03
N ILE A 104 -11.89 9.25 6.23
CA ILE A 104 -12.00 8.31 5.11
C ILE A 104 -10.89 8.60 4.08
N ALA A 105 -10.64 9.87 3.76
CA ALA A 105 -9.59 10.26 2.82
C ALA A 105 -8.19 9.81 3.28
N SER A 106 -7.92 9.79 4.59
CA SER A 106 -6.64 9.30 5.14
C SER A 106 -6.34 7.82 4.84
N HIS A 107 -7.32 7.06 4.35
CA HIS A 107 -7.15 5.67 3.95
C HIS A 107 -6.72 5.46 2.50
N GLU A 108 -6.47 6.54 1.76
CA GLU A 108 -5.96 6.49 0.40
C GLU A 108 -4.61 5.75 0.29
N ILE A 109 -4.50 4.94 -0.76
CA ILE A 109 -3.27 4.29 -1.18
C ILE A 109 -2.71 5.08 -2.36
N SER A 110 -1.84 6.03 -2.09
CA SER A 110 -1.25 6.92 -3.10
C SER A 110 0.18 6.56 -3.50
N SER A 111 0.81 5.62 -2.78
CA SER A 111 2.21 5.25 -2.96
C SER A 111 2.48 3.78 -2.67
N LEU A 112 3.63 3.29 -3.12
CA LEU A 112 4.15 1.97 -2.76
C LEU A 112 4.33 1.83 -1.23
N SER A 113 4.69 2.91 -0.54
CA SER A 113 4.80 2.94 0.92
C SER A 113 3.47 2.69 1.61
N THR A 114 2.42 3.40 1.19
CA THR A 114 1.06 3.17 1.71
C THR A 114 0.55 1.79 1.33
N LEU A 115 0.85 1.28 0.12
CA LEU A 115 0.47 -0.06 -0.31
C LEU A 115 1.09 -1.12 0.61
N ARG A 116 2.40 -1.07 0.86
CA ARG A 116 3.10 -2.03 1.74
C ARG A 116 2.47 -2.09 3.13
N LYS A 117 2.16 -0.92 3.71
CA LYS A 117 1.49 -0.83 5.03
C LYS A 117 0.11 -1.49 5.00
N ARG A 118 -0.68 -1.26 3.95
CA ARG A 118 -2.02 -1.86 3.81
C ARG A 118 -1.95 -3.37 3.56
N MET A 119 -1.02 -3.82 2.73
CA MET A 119 -0.78 -5.25 2.51
C MET A 119 -0.48 -5.98 3.82
N GLN A 120 0.29 -5.38 4.72
CA GLN A 120 0.55 -5.97 6.03
C GLN A 120 -0.72 -6.08 6.88
N PHE A 121 -1.58 -5.06 6.84
CA PHE A 121 -2.85 -5.07 7.55
C PHE A 121 -3.81 -6.15 7.02
N TRP A 122 -3.97 -6.21 5.69
CA TRP A 122 -4.84 -7.21 5.05
C TRP A 122 -4.40 -8.65 5.34
N ALA A 123 -3.09 -8.87 5.45
CA ALA A 123 -2.51 -10.19 5.70
C ALA A 123 -2.47 -10.58 7.19
N ALA A 124 -2.73 -9.66 8.12
CA ALA A 124 -2.77 -9.97 9.54
C ALA A 124 -3.97 -10.86 9.89
N THR A 125 -3.84 -11.75 10.87
CA THR A 125 -4.95 -12.63 11.28
C THR A 125 -6.10 -11.89 11.96
N ASP A 126 -5.79 -10.95 12.86
CA ASP A 126 -6.78 -10.32 13.73
C ASP A 126 -6.57 -8.81 13.94
N SER A 127 -5.32 -8.38 14.16
CA SER A 127 -5.00 -6.99 14.48
C SER A 127 -3.68 -6.54 13.88
N PHE A 128 -3.43 -5.23 13.93
CA PHE A 128 -2.11 -4.71 13.59
C PHE A 128 -1.03 -5.36 14.49
N GLY A 129 0.05 -5.84 13.88
CA GLY A 129 1.12 -6.57 14.58
C GLY A 129 0.85 -8.05 14.83
N ALA A 130 -0.35 -8.56 14.48
CA ALA A 130 -0.65 -9.99 14.55
C ALA A 130 0.14 -10.80 13.51
N THR A 131 0.07 -12.13 13.63
CA THR A 131 0.72 -13.05 12.70
C THR A 131 0.26 -12.76 11.26
N ILE A 132 1.22 -12.61 10.36
CA ILE A 132 0.97 -12.40 8.94
C ILE A 132 0.77 -13.75 8.26
N ARG A 133 -0.33 -13.90 7.53
CA ARG A 133 -0.58 -15.04 6.63
C ARG A 133 0.47 -15.02 5.51
N ASN A 134 1.13 -16.15 5.24
CA ASN A 134 2.20 -16.29 4.24
C ASN A 134 3.35 -15.28 4.40
N PRO A 135 4.04 -15.27 5.57
CA PRO A 135 4.98 -14.21 5.92
C PRO A 135 6.24 -14.19 5.04
N LYS A 136 6.62 -15.32 4.44
CA LYS A 136 7.80 -15.40 3.55
C LYS A 136 7.53 -14.73 2.22
N GLU A 137 6.39 -15.05 1.61
CA GLU A 137 5.92 -14.52 0.34
C GLU A 137 5.62 -13.03 0.46
N HIS A 138 5.03 -12.62 1.59
CA HIS A 138 4.78 -11.21 1.88
C HIS A 138 6.07 -10.39 1.99
N ARG A 139 7.07 -10.91 2.72
CA ARG A 139 8.39 -10.29 2.80
C ARG A 139 9.06 -10.20 1.43
N ALA A 140 8.94 -11.24 0.60
CA ALA A 140 9.46 -11.21 -0.76
C ALA A 140 8.77 -10.12 -1.60
N ALA A 141 7.45 -9.96 -1.46
CA ALA A 141 6.67 -8.97 -2.20
C ALA A 141 7.05 -7.54 -1.78
N VAL A 142 7.17 -7.29 -0.47
CA VAL A 142 7.65 -6.01 0.06
C VAL A 142 9.04 -5.68 -0.50
N ASN A 143 9.98 -6.63 -0.47
CA ASN A 143 11.32 -6.43 -1.02
C ASN A 143 11.30 -6.18 -2.54
N ALA A 144 10.41 -6.82 -3.28
CA ALA A 144 10.24 -6.60 -4.71
C ALA A 144 9.77 -5.18 -5.03
N LEU A 145 8.78 -4.68 -4.28
CA LEU A 145 8.30 -3.30 -4.37
C LEU A 145 9.40 -2.29 -4.00
N ASP A 146 10.18 -2.56 -2.95
CA ASP A 146 11.30 -1.69 -2.55
C ASP A 146 12.39 -1.63 -3.62
N ASN A 147 12.68 -2.76 -4.28
CA ASN A 147 13.65 -2.77 -5.37
C ASN A 147 13.14 -1.98 -6.58
N TRP A 148 11.86 -2.11 -6.92
CA TRP A 148 11.23 -1.31 -7.97
C TRP A 148 11.30 0.19 -7.66
N GLU A 149 10.91 0.60 -6.45
CA GLU A 149 10.95 2.00 -6.01
C GLU A 149 12.38 2.58 -6.11
N ARG A 150 13.39 1.81 -5.68
CA ARG A 150 14.80 2.22 -5.80
C ARG A 150 15.27 2.31 -7.25
N LEU A 151 14.87 1.38 -8.11
CA LEU A 151 15.20 1.42 -9.54
C LEU A 151 14.60 2.66 -10.18
N PHE A 152 13.33 2.95 -9.90
CA PHE A 152 12.66 4.14 -10.37
C PHE A 152 13.36 5.42 -9.90
N LEU A 153 13.60 5.57 -8.59
CA LEU A 153 14.26 6.75 -8.02
C LEU A 153 15.70 6.94 -8.55
N SER A 154 16.40 5.84 -8.83
CA SER A 154 17.74 5.91 -9.42
C SER A 154 17.73 6.42 -10.86
N GLN A 155 16.66 6.18 -11.62
CA GLN A 155 16.49 6.67 -12.98
C GLN A 155 15.88 8.07 -13.02
N ALA A 156 14.98 8.41 -12.09
CA ALA A 156 14.36 9.73 -11.99
C ALA A 156 15.36 10.87 -11.70
N LYS A 157 16.50 10.56 -11.06
CA LYS A 157 17.63 11.52 -10.93
C LYS A 157 18.20 11.99 -12.27
N ASN A 158 17.91 11.28 -13.37
CA ASN A 158 18.29 11.68 -14.73
C ASN A 158 17.09 12.24 -15.55
N THR A 159 15.85 12.03 -15.12
CA THR A 159 14.63 12.48 -15.80
C THR A 159 13.47 12.58 -14.81
N PHE A 160 13.21 13.79 -14.29
CA PHE A 160 11.99 14.26 -13.57
C PHE A 160 11.38 13.38 -12.45
N SER A 161 11.35 13.94 -11.23
CA SER A 161 10.67 13.39 -10.05
C SER A 161 9.15 13.38 -10.24
N PHE A 162 8.53 12.18 -10.26
CA PHE A 162 7.08 11.98 -10.29
C PHE A 162 6.48 11.55 -8.94
N PHE A 163 7.31 11.21 -7.95
CA PHE A 163 6.85 10.75 -6.62
C PHE A 163 6.97 11.79 -5.51
N ASP A 164 7.40 13.02 -5.82
CA ASP A 164 7.35 14.14 -4.88
C ASP A 164 6.02 14.88 -4.98
N VAL A 165 4.93 14.28 -4.51
CA VAL A 165 3.77 15.05 -4.05
C VAL A 165 3.25 14.41 -2.76
N HIS A 166 3.27 15.21 -1.69
CA HIS A 166 2.86 14.94 -0.31
C HIS A 166 3.93 14.43 0.66
N ASN A 167 5.02 15.19 0.77
CA ASN A 167 5.70 15.38 2.06
C ASN A 167 5.79 16.89 2.33
N GLU A 168 4.71 17.48 2.83
CA GLU A 168 4.74 18.65 3.71
C GLU A 168 3.33 18.89 4.30
N THR A 169 2.91 18.00 5.19
CA THR A 169 2.11 18.43 6.34
C THR A 169 3.00 18.22 7.55
N LYS A 170 3.64 19.32 7.98
CA LYS A 170 4.25 19.40 9.30
C LYS A 170 3.13 19.12 10.31
N LEU A 171 3.05 17.89 10.81
CA LEU A 171 2.36 17.62 12.06
C LEU A 171 3.01 18.53 13.11
N PRO A 172 2.24 19.33 13.87
CA PRO A 172 2.82 20.04 15.00
C PRO A 172 3.43 19.00 15.93
N ALA A 173 4.68 19.24 16.34
CA ALA A 173 5.38 18.42 17.30
C ALA A 173 4.51 18.29 18.56
N PHE A 174 3.98 17.09 18.80
CA PHE A 174 3.45 16.74 20.12
C PHE A 174 4.65 16.69 21.07
N ASN A 175 4.84 17.81 21.76
CA ASN A 175 5.86 17.96 22.78
C ASN A 175 5.43 17.12 23.99
N CYS A 176 5.88 15.85 24.04
CA CYS A 176 5.75 15.00 25.22
C CYS A 176 6.75 15.41 26.29
N GLU A 177 6.66 16.65 26.76
CA GLU A 177 7.40 17.12 27.94
C GLU A 177 6.52 18.09 28.72
N ASN A 178 5.75 17.57 29.69
CA ASN A 178 5.78 18.10 31.06
C ASN A 178 4.98 17.22 32.03
N LYS A 179 5.75 16.49 32.84
CA LYS A 179 5.71 16.47 34.31
C LYS A 179 4.36 16.14 34.97
N LEU A 180 4.28 14.87 35.40
CA LEU A 180 4.14 14.49 36.81
C LEU A 180 4.22 15.70 37.77
N ASN A 181 3.09 16.10 38.33
CA ASN A 181 2.96 16.66 39.69
C ASN A 181 1.47 16.96 39.96
N LEU A 182 0.72 15.92 40.34
CA LEU A 182 -0.55 16.09 41.07
C LEU A 182 -0.69 14.94 42.09
N PHE A 183 0.15 14.98 43.11
CA PHE A 183 -0.15 14.46 44.44
C PHE A 183 0.61 15.31 45.46
N ASN A 184 -0.10 16.27 46.05
CA ASN A 184 0.04 16.75 47.42
C ASN A 184 -1.22 17.55 47.75
#